data_AF-A0A453LKQ9-F1
#
_entry.id   AF-A0A453LKQ9-F1
#
_cell.length_a   1.000
_cell.length_b   1.000
_cell.length_c   1.000
_cell.angle_alpha   90.00
_cell.angle_beta   90.00
_cell.angle_gamma   90.00
#
_symmetry.space_group_name_H-M   'P 1'
#
loop_
_entity.id
_entity.type
_entity.pdbx_description
1 polymer ?
#
loop_
_entity_poly.entity_id
_entity_poly.type
_entity_poly.pdbx_seq_one_letter_code
_entity_poly.pdbx_strand_id
1 'polypeptide(L)'
;SVIEVRNGFTFLDLIVIQIESLNKKYGCSVPLLLMNSFNTHDDTQKIVEKYSNSNIEIHTFNQSQYPRIVTEDFLPLPSKGQTGKDGWYPPGHGDVFPSLNNSGKLDTLLSQGKEYVFVANSDNLGAIVDIKILNHLITNQNEYCMEVTPKTLADVKGGTLISYEGRVQLLEIAQVPDEHVSTLSLNCVVLSHESIMRLNS
;
A
#
# COMPACT_ATOMS: atom_id res chain seq x y z
N SER A 1 5.94 -0.70 -10.73
CA SER A 1 6.59 -1.99 -10.44
C SER A 1 7.32 -2.62 -11.63
N VAL A 2 6.86 -2.48 -12.87
CA VAL A 2 7.40 -3.22 -14.04
C VAL A 2 8.60 -2.57 -14.73
N ILE A 3 9.06 -1.44 -14.20
CA ILE A 3 10.22 -0.71 -14.72
C ILE A 3 11.49 -1.41 -14.24
N GLU A 4 12.46 -1.56 -15.13
CA GLU A 4 13.78 -2.08 -14.78
C GLU A 4 14.50 -1.12 -13.83
N VAL A 5 15.00 -1.67 -12.72
CA VAL A 5 15.78 -0.95 -11.72
C VAL A 5 17.27 -1.17 -11.94
N ARG A 6 17.68 -2.43 -12.06
CA ARG A 6 19.10 -2.80 -12.16
C ARG A 6 19.27 -4.20 -12.76
N ASN A 7 20.25 -4.36 -13.64
CA ASN A 7 20.68 -5.65 -14.19
C ASN A 7 19.53 -6.47 -14.82
N GLY A 8 18.58 -5.83 -15.50
CA GLY A 8 17.42 -6.50 -16.08
C GLY A 8 16.31 -6.86 -15.08
N PHE A 9 16.46 -6.54 -13.79
CA PHE A 9 15.44 -6.79 -12.78
C PHE A 9 14.52 -5.58 -12.60
N THR A 10 13.21 -5.86 -12.64
CA THR A 10 12.16 -4.89 -12.29
C THR A 10 11.98 -4.81 -10.77
N PHE A 11 11.22 -3.82 -10.29
CA PHE A 11 10.86 -3.77 -8.86
C PHE A 11 10.12 -5.03 -8.42
N LEU A 12 9.19 -5.54 -9.25
CA LEU A 12 8.44 -6.74 -8.92
C LEU A 12 9.36 -7.97 -8.83
N ASP A 13 10.35 -8.09 -9.71
CA ASP A 13 11.33 -9.17 -9.62
C ASP A 13 12.08 -9.13 -8.28
N LEU A 14 12.51 -7.94 -7.85
CA LEU A 14 13.25 -7.78 -6.60
C LEU A 14 12.37 -8.09 -5.38
N ILE A 15 11.11 -7.68 -5.38
CA ILE A 15 10.15 -8.01 -4.31
C ILE A 15 9.92 -9.54 -4.24
N VAL A 16 9.73 -10.20 -5.38
CA VAL A 16 9.59 -11.67 -5.43
C VAL A 16 10.83 -12.35 -4.87
N ILE A 17 12.03 -11.94 -5.30
CA ILE A 17 13.31 -12.48 -4.80
C ILE A 17 13.44 -12.31 -3.28
N GLN A 18 13.05 -11.16 -2.74
CA GLN A 18 13.09 -10.88 -1.30
C GLN A 18 12.22 -11.86 -0.51
N ILE A 19 10.98 -12.09 -0.96
CA ILE A 19 10.03 -12.99 -0.29
C ILE A 19 10.43 -14.45 -0.46
N GLU A 20 10.90 -14.87 -1.64
CA GLU A 20 11.43 -16.22 -1.83
C GLU A 20 12.64 -16.50 -0.93
N SER A 21 13.55 -15.53 -0.80
CA SER A 21 14.70 -15.62 0.10
C SER A 21 14.24 -15.76 1.56
N LEU A 22 13.23 -15.01 1.98
CA LEU A 22 12.62 -15.10 3.29
C LEU A 22 12.02 -16.50 3.54
N ASN A 23 11.18 -16.97 2.61
CA ASN A 23 10.55 -18.29 2.65
C ASN A 23 11.58 -19.41 2.75
N LYS A 24 12.64 -19.35 1.94
CA LYS A 24 13.73 -20.34 1.96
C LYS A 24 14.53 -20.30 3.26
N LYS A 25 14.83 -19.10 3.78
CA LYS A 25 15.65 -18.92 4.98
C LYS A 25 14.95 -19.45 6.24
N TYR A 26 13.64 -19.21 6.35
CA TYR A 26 12.86 -19.56 7.55
C TYR A 26 11.98 -20.79 7.39
N GLY A 27 11.97 -21.42 6.21
CA GLY A 27 11.11 -22.57 5.92
C GLY A 27 9.61 -22.23 5.98
N CYS A 28 9.25 -20.99 5.66
CA CYS A 28 7.88 -20.50 5.71
C CYS A 28 7.30 -20.27 4.31
N SER A 29 5.99 -19.99 4.26
CA SER A 29 5.28 -19.61 3.04
C SER A 29 4.54 -18.28 3.26
N VAL A 30 5.24 -17.19 3.01
CA VAL A 30 4.70 -15.82 3.02
C VAL A 30 4.14 -15.51 1.63
N PRO A 31 2.83 -15.22 1.50
CA PRO A 31 2.23 -14.85 0.23
C PRO A 31 2.53 -13.38 -0.10
N LEU A 32 2.68 -13.08 -1.39
CA LEU A 32 2.77 -11.73 -1.93
C LEU A 32 1.40 -11.31 -2.45
N LEU A 33 0.89 -10.17 -1.98
CA LEU A 33 -0.33 -9.56 -2.49
C LEU A 33 -0.01 -8.36 -3.37
N LEU A 34 -0.55 -8.34 -4.59
CA LEU A 34 -0.46 -7.21 -5.51
C LEU A 34 -1.84 -6.57 -5.67
N MET A 35 -2.00 -5.38 -5.10
CA MET A 35 -3.17 -4.53 -5.34
C MET A 35 -2.99 -3.77 -6.66
N ASN A 36 -3.80 -4.12 -7.64
CA ASN A 36 -3.77 -3.54 -8.97
C ASN A 36 -4.88 -2.49 -9.14
N SER A 37 -4.85 -1.77 -10.25
CA SER A 37 -5.95 -0.95 -10.74
C SER A 37 -6.44 -1.49 -12.08
N PHE A 38 -7.60 -1.03 -12.55
CA PHE A 38 -8.06 -1.30 -13.91
C PHE A 38 -7.08 -0.81 -15.01
N ASN A 39 -6.12 0.06 -14.67
CA ASN A 39 -5.07 0.51 -15.58
C ASN A 39 -3.87 -0.45 -15.63
N THR A 40 -3.64 -1.24 -14.58
CA THR A 40 -2.41 -2.04 -14.41
C THR A 40 -2.67 -3.54 -14.32
N HIS A 41 -3.93 -3.97 -14.20
CA HIS A 41 -4.30 -5.36 -13.94
C HIS A 41 -3.77 -6.31 -15.02
N ASP A 42 -4.12 -6.07 -16.28
CA ASP A 42 -3.82 -6.97 -17.40
C ASP A 42 -2.32 -7.15 -17.61
N ASP A 43 -1.55 -6.08 -17.43
CA ASP A 43 -0.10 -6.11 -17.55
C ASP A 43 0.54 -6.84 -16.37
N THR A 44 -0.02 -6.67 -15.16
CA THR A 44 0.48 -7.36 -13.97
C THR A 44 0.23 -8.86 -14.05
N GLN A 45 -0.94 -9.30 -14.55
CA GLN A 45 -1.24 -10.73 -14.71
C GLN A 45 -0.21 -11.43 -15.61
N LYS A 46 0.08 -10.85 -16.78
CA LYS A 46 1.06 -11.40 -17.73
C LYS A 46 2.45 -11.54 -17.11
N ILE A 47 2.82 -10.63 -16.23
CA ILE A 47 4.14 -10.64 -15.58
C ILE A 47 4.17 -11.66 -14.43
N VAL A 48 3.07 -11.80 -13.69
CA VAL A 48 2.97 -12.79 -12.60
C VAL A 48 3.13 -14.22 -13.12
N GLU A 49 2.72 -14.51 -14.35
CA GLU A 49 2.93 -15.81 -15.02
C GLU A 49 4.41 -16.24 -15.07
N LYS A 50 5.35 -15.27 -15.12
CA LYS A 50 6.80 -15.51 -15.08
C LYS A 50 7.24 -16.24 -13.81
N TYR A 51 6.53 -16.04 -12.70
CA TYR A 51 6.85 -16.60 -11.39
C TYR A 51 6.06 -17.87 -11.07
N SER A 52 5.40 -18.49 -12.06
CA SER A 52 4.64 -19.73 -11.87
C SER A 52 5.48 -20.90 -11.33
N ASN A 53 6.80 -20.90 -11.58
CA ASN A 53 7.75 -21.89 -11.06
C ASN A 53 8.52 -21.42 -9.82
N SER A 54 8.23 -20.23 -9.31
CA SER A 54 8.86 -19.67 -8.11
C SER A 54 8.20 -20.23 -6.84
N ASN A 55 8.96 -20.33 -5.76
CA ASN A 55 8.47 -20.85 -4.47
C ASN A 55 7.80 -19.73 -3.64
N ILE A 56 6.80 -19.11 -4.24
CA ILE A 56 6.04 -17.99 -3.68
C ILE A 56 4.59 -18.05 -4.15
N GLU A 57 3.67 -17.87 -3.21
CA GLU A 57 2.26 -17.69 -3.52
C GLU A 57 2.01 -16.21 -3.85
N ILE A 58 1.56 -15.91 -5.07
CA ILE A 58 1.25 -14.55 -5.50
C ILE A 58 -0.26 -14.43 -5.69
N HIS A 59 -0.87 -13.48 -4.97
CA HIS A 59 -2.26 -13.09 -5.15
C HIS A 59 -2.34 -11.72 -5.80
N THR A 60 -3.30 -11.57 -6.71
CA THR A 60 -3.65 -10.30 -7.32
C THR A 60 -5.10 -9.97 -7.00
N PHE A 61 -5.39 -8.70 -6.77
CA PHE A 61 -6.75 -8.18 -6.65
C PHE A 61 -6.80 -6.74 -7.18
N ASN A 62 -7.97 -6.30 -7.63
CA ASN A 62 -8.14 -4.92 -8.08
C ASN A 62 -8.70 -4.06 -6.95
N GLN A 63 -8.18 -2.85 -6.86
CA GLN A 63 -8.82 -1.77 -6.14
C GLN A 63 -10.09 -1.29 -6.88
N SER A 64 -10.93 -0.55 -6.16
CA SER A 64 -12.18 0.03 -6.67
C SER A 64 -11.95 0.95 -7.87
N GLN A 65 -13.00 1.13 -8.66
CA GLN A 65 -13.04 2.05 -9.79
C GLN A 65 -14.18 3.04 -9.59
N TYR A 66 -13.85 4.30 -9.32
CA TYR A 66 -14.85 5.34 -9.04
C TYR A 66 -15.03 6.26 -10.25
N PRO A 67 -16.26 6.74 -10.52
CA PRO A 67 -16.49 7.67 -11.61
C PRO A 67 -15.89 9.04 -11.27
N ARG A 68 -15.17 9.66 -12.21
CA ARG A 68 -14.77 11.05 -12.06
C ARG A 68 -16.00 11.95 -12.04
N ILE A 69 -15.94 13.01 -11.25
CA ILE A 69 -17.01 14.00 -11.13
C ILE A 69 -16.61 15.26 -11.89
N VAL A 70 -17.53 15.81 -12.67
CA VAL A 70 -17.34 17.07 -13.39
C VAL A 70 -17.50 18.24 -12.42
N THR A 71 -16.56 19.18 -12.43
CA THR A 71 -16.49 20.28 -11.45
C THR A 71 -17.61 21.29 -11.59
N GLU A 72 -18.12 21.50 -12.81
CA GLU A 72 -19.11 22.55 -13.08
C GLU A 72 -20.52 22.17 -12.63
N ASP A 73 -20.90 20.90 -12.74
CA ASP A 73 -22.26 20.42 -12.48
C ASP A 73 -22.35 19.26 -11.50
N PHE A 74 -21.21 18.81 -10.95
CA PHE A 74 -21.11 17.73 -9.96
C PHE A 74 -21.73 16.40 -10.41
N LEU A 75 -21.85 16.18 -11.72
CA LEU A 75 -22.36 14.92 -12.27
C LEU A 75 -21.21 13.94 -12.59
N PRO A 76 -21.47 12.62 -12.52
CA PRO A 76 -20.51 11.62 -12.97
C PRO A 76 -20.18 11.80 -14.45
N LEU A 77 -18.89 11.91 -14.76
CA LEU A 77 -18.38 12.03 -16.13
C LEU A 77 -18.86 10.88 -17.05
N PRO A 78 -18.92 9.61 -16.59
CA PRO A 78 -19.52 8.54 -17.38
C PRO A 78 -20.98 8.77 -17.78
N SER A 79 -21.78 9.44 -16.94
CA SER A 79 -23.18 9.77 -17.24
C SER A 79 -23.32 10.81 -18.36
N LYS A 80 -22.25 11.53 -18.69
CA LYS A 80 -22.20 12.51 -19.80
C LYS A 80 -21.67 11.90 -21.10
N GLY A 81 -21.63 10.56 -21.19
CA GLY A 81 -21.20 9.81 -22.37
C GLY A 81 -19.72 9.45 -22.39
N GLN A 82 -18.92 9.90 -21.42
CA GLN A 82 -17.50 9.56 -21.30
C GLN A 82 -17.29 8.30 -20.47
N THR A 83 -17.74 7.15 -20.99
CA THR A 83 -17.70 5.85 -20.30
C THR A 83 -16.36 5.12 -20.41
N GLY A 84 -15.44 5.61 -21.25
CA GLY A 84 -14.08 5.08 -21.40
C GLY A 84 -13.22 5.25 -20.14
N LYS A 85 -11.98 4.75 -20.17
CA LYS A 85 -11.06 4.72 -19.00
C LYS A 85 -10.89 6.10 -18.33
N ASP A 86 -10.86 7.17 -19.13
CA ASP A 86 -10.71 8.55 -18.63
C ASP A 86 -11.89 9.06 -17.80
N GLY A 87 -13.06 8.40 -17.90
CA GLY A 87 -14.23 8.65 -17.07
C GLY A 87 -14.09 8.15 -15.63
N TRP A 88 -13.03 7.41 -15.32
CA TRP A 88 -12.86 6.69 -14.06
C TRP A 88 -11.49 6.95 -13.43
N TYR A 89 -11.38 6.68 -12.13
CA TYR A 89 -10.11 6.75 -11.41
C TYR A 89 -10.05 5.71 -10.27
N PRO A 90 -8.85 5.21 -9.92
CA PRO A 90 -8.65 4.46 -8.69
C PRO A 90 -8.69 5.43 -7.50
N PRO A 91 -9.47 5.17 -6.42
CA PRO A 91 -9.68 6.10 -5.31
C PRO A 91 -8.50 6.20 -4.31
N GLY A 92 -7.26 6.04 -4.80
CA GLY A 92 -6.04 6.12 -4.00
C GLY A 92 -5.78 4.88 -3.14
N HIS A 93 -4.63 4.85 -2.46
CA HIS A 93 -4.17 3.68 -1.71
C HIS A 93 -5.01 3.37 -0.45
N GLY A 94 -5.80 4.32 0.05
CA GLY A 94 -6.73 4.08 1.17
C GLY A 94 -7.83 3.06 0.86
N ASP A 95 -8.08 2.78 -0.42
CA ASP A 95 -9.05 1.77 -0.85
C ASP A 95 -8.53 0.33 -0.70
N VAL A 96 -7.28 0.14 -0.25
CA VAL A 96 -6.72 -1.20 0.03
C VAL A 96 -7.58 -2.01 0.99
N PHE A 97 -8.15 -1.40 2.03
CA PHE A 97 -8.98 -2.09 3.01
C PHE A 97 -10.29 -2.64 2.43
N PRO A 98 -11.18 -1.79 1.87
CA PRO A 98 -12.42 -2.27 1.30
C PRO A 98 -12.16 -3.20 0.12
N SER A 99 -11.14 -2.96 -0.71
CA SER A 99 -10.85 -3.81 -1.87
C SER A 99 -10.27 -5.17 -1.49
N LEU A 100 -9.41 -5.24 -0.47
CA LEU A 100 -8.93 -6.52 0.04
C LEU A 100 -10.09 -7.36 0.61
N ASN A 101 -11.00 -6.73 1.34
CA ASN A 101 -12.20 -7.39 1.86
C ASN A 101 -13.12 -7.86 0.72
N ASN A 102 -13.51 -6.96 -0.17
CA ASN A 102 -14.43 -7.24 -1.29
C ASN A 102 -13.87 -8.28 -2.28
N SER A 103 -12.54 -8.44 -2.34
CA SER A 103 -11.91 -9.47 -3.18
C SER A 103 -12.04 -10.90 -2.62
N GLY A 104 -12.49 -11.07 -1.36
CA GLY A 104 -12.50 -12.35 -0.65
C GLY A 104 -11.11 -12.86 -0.26
N LYS A 105 -10.05 -12.11 -0.57
CA LYS A 105 -8.67 -12.47 -0.19
C LYS A 105 -8.44 -12.30 1.30
N LEU A 106 -9.09 -11.34 1.95
CA LEU A 106 -9.04 -11.18 3.40
C LEU A 106 -9.47 -12.48 4.10
N ASP A 107 -10.67 -12.99 3.79
CA ASP A 107 -11.21 -14.22 4.36
C ASP A 107 -10.30 -15.42 4.08
N THR A 108 -9.76 -15.50 2.87
CA THR A 108 -8.82 -16.56 2.48
C THR A 108 -7.57 -16.53 3.37
N LEU A 109 -6.96 -15.36 3.57
CA LEU A 109 -5.76 -15.21 4.39
C LEU A 109 -6.04 -15.48 5.87
N LEU A 110 -7.17 -15.00 6.39
CA LEU A 110 -7.62 -15.30 7.75
C LEU A 110 -7.82 -16.79 7.96
N SER A 111 -8.44 -17.49 7.00
CA SER A 111 -8.63 -18.95 7.06
C SER A 111 -7.32 -19.74 7.06
N GLN A 112 -6.24 -19.17 6.50
CA GLN A 112 -4.89 -19.71 6.54
C GLN A 112 -4.13 -19.37 7.84
N GLY A 113 -4.77 -18.66 8.78
CA GLY A 113 -4.16 -18.23 10.05
C GLY A 113 -3.22 -17.04 9.92
N LYS A 114 -3.35 -16.21 8.87
CA LYS A 114 -2.58 -14.96 8.76
C LYS A 114 -3.21 -13.88 9.65
N GLU A 115 -2.41 -13.25 10.50
CA GLU A 115 -2.89 -12.21 11.43
C GLU A 115 -2.47 -10.79 11.04
N TYR A 116 -1.43 -10.62 10.24
CA TYR A 116 -0.90 -9.30 9.87
C TYR A 116 -0.62 -9.22 8.38
N VAL A 117 -0.83 -8.02 7.82
CA VAL A 117 -0.40 -7.65 6.48
C VAL A 117 0.60 -6.50 6.55
N PHE A 118 1.70 -6.64 5.83
CA PHE A 118 2.64 -5.56 5.57
C PHE A 118 2.31 -4.94 4.22
N VAL A 119 2.01 -3.65 4.21
CA VAL A 119 1.64 -2.88 3.02
C VAL A 119 2.73 -1.86 2.75
N ALA A 120 3.25 -1.88 1.52
CA ALA A 120 4.25 -0.93 1.06
C ALA A 120 4.03 -0.64 -0.43
N ASN A 121 4.59 0.48 -0.90
CA ASN A 121 4.56 0.80 -2.31
C ASN A 121 5.44 -0.16 -3.12
N SER A 122 4.96 -0.54 -4.30
CA SER A 122 5.66 -1.48 -5.19
C SER A 122 6.97 -0.95 -5.80
N ASP A 123 7.28 0.32 -5.60
CA ASP A 123 8.50 1.00 -6.05
C ASP A 123 9.46 1.35 -4.89
N ASN A 124 9.11 1.01 -3.65
CA ASN A 124 10.00 1.18 -2.50
C ASN A 124 10.77 -0.13 -2.22
N LEU A 125 12.01 -0.21 -2.70
CA LEU A 125 12.88 -1.37 -2.45
C LEU A 125 13.45 -1.44 -1.03
N GLY A 126 13.34 -0.36 -0.25
CA GLY A 126 13.72 -0.32 1.16
C GLY A 126 12.70 -1.03 2.06
N ALA A 127 11.47 -1.21 1.57
CA ALA A 127 10.37 -1.86 2.27
C ALA A 127 10.56 -3.38 2.33
N ILE A 128 11.42 -3.84 3.24
CA ILE A 128 11.64 -5.27 3.49
C ILE A 128 10.98 -5.70 4.80
N VAL A 129 10.60 -6.97 4.89
CA VAL A 129 10.00 -7.53 6.12
C VAL A 129 11.03 -7.50 7.26
N ASP A 130 10.79 -6.66 8.28
CA ASP A 130 11.55 -6.64 9.53
C ASP A 130 10.85 -7.46 10.62
N ILE A 131 11.49 -8.58 11.00
CA ILE A 131 10.98 -9.52 12.01
C ILE A 131 10.93 -8.87 13.40
N LYS A 132 11.80 -7.91 13.71
CA LYS A 132 11.82 -7.22 15.01
C LYS A 132 10.58 -6.33 15.14
N ILE A 133 10.22 -5.62 14.08
CA ILE A 133 9.00 -4.82 14.04
C ILE A 133 7.79 -5.75 14.19
N LEU A 134 7.70 -6.80 13.39
CA LEU A 134 6.60 -7.78 13.49
C LEU A 134 6.47 -8.38 14.91
N ASN A 135 7.59 -8.77 15.52
CA ASN A 135 7.61 -9.31 16.88
C ASN A 135 7.12 -8.28 17.92
N HIS A 136 7.47 -7.01 17.76
CA HIS A 136 6.98 -5.94 18.63
C HIS A 136 5.46 -5.79 18.55
N LEU A 137 4.89 -5.83 17.34
CA LEU A 137 3.44 -5.71 17.14
C LEU A 137 2.68 -6.88 17.75
N ILE A 138 3.17 -8.10 17.55
CA ILE A 138 2.59 -9.31 18.15
C ILE A 138 2.64 -9.23 19.68
N THR A 139 3.79 -8.85 20.25
CA THR A 139 3.99 -8.80 21.71
C THR A 139 3.07 -7.78 22.37
N ASN A 140 2.87 -6.62 21.75
CA ASN A 140 2.06 -5.53 22.31
C ASN A 140 0.63 -5.49 21.77
N GLN A 141 0.25 -6.46 20.92
CA GLN A 141 -1.06 -6.54 20.27
C GLN A 141 -1.46 -5.26 19.53
N ASN A 142 -0.51 -4.62 18.85
CA ASN A 142 -0.78 -3.41 18.08
C ASN A 142 -1.57 -3.76 16.81
N GLU A 143 -2.72 -3.13 16.60
CA GLU A 143 -3.54 -3.35 15.40
C GLU A 143 -3.00 -2.64 14.16
N TYR A 144 -2.24 -1.56 14.36
CA TYR A 144 -1.74 -0.73 13.29
C TYR A 144 -0.38 -0.16 13.67
N CYS A 145 0.56 -0.21 12.74
CA CYS A 145 1.85 0.43 12.84
C CYS A 145 2.19 1.08 11.51
N MET A 146 2.62 2.34 11.58
CA MET A 146 3.10 3.09 10.44
C MET A 146 4.59 3.31 10.62
N GLU A 147 5.38 2.92 9.64
CA GLU A 147 6.80 3.22 9.65
C GLU A 147 7.02 4.67 9.22
N VAL A 148 7.97 5.30 9.92
CA VAL A 148 8.22 6.73 9.80
C VAL A 148 9.72 6.99 9.86
N THR A 149 10.18 7.96 9.08
CA THR A 149 11.60 8.32 8.96
C THR A 149 11.82 9.80 9.30
N PRO A 150 12.98 10.21 9.83
CA PRO A 150 13.26 11.64 10.06
C PRO A 150 13.09 12.48 8.79
N LYS A 151 12.45 13.66 8.86
CA LYS A 151 12.35 14.55 7.68
C LYS A 151 13.73 15.05 7.29
N THR A 152 13.96 15.11 5.99
CA THR A 152 15.00 15.93 5.40
C THR A 152 14.40 17.23 4.85
N LEU A 153 15.26 18.14 4.38
CA LEU A 153 14.82 19.37 3.70
C LEU A 153 14.01 19.11 2.42
N ALA A 154 14.07 17.89 1.86
CA ALA A 154 13.28 17.51 0.70
C ALA A 154 11.83 17.13 1.05
N ASP A 155 11.54 16.82 2.31
CA ASP A 155 10.28 16.18 2.74
C ASP A 155 9.28 17.14 3.40
N VAL A 156 9.47 18.45 3.20
CA VAL A 156 8.68 19.51 3.88
C VAL A 156 7.19 19.41 3.57
N LYS A 157 6.82 18.84 2.41
CA LYS A 157 5.43 18.67 1.98
C LYS A 157 4.78 17.36 2.43
N GLY A 158 5.52 16.44 3.03
CA GLY A 158 4.98 15.16 3.49
C GLY A 158 4.17 15.30 4.78
N GLY A 159 3.07 14.55 4.87
CA GLY A 159 2.28 14.40 6.08
C GLY A 159 3.11 13.91 7.27
N THR A 160 2.55 14.05 8.47
CA THR A 160 3.21 13.63 9.70
C THR A 160 2.25 13.07 10.74
N LEU A 161 2.79 12.35 11.74
CA LEU A 161 2.00 11.81 12.84
C LEU A 161 1.88 12.83 13.97
N ILE A 162 0.64 13.06 14.41
CA ILE A 162 0.30 13.90 15.56
C ILE A 162 -0.47 13.08 16.61
N SER A 163 -0.47 13.57 17.84
CA SER A 163 -1.42 13.13 18.86
C SER A 163 -2.58 14.12 18.91
N TYR A 164 -3.79 13.63 18.64
CA TYR A 164 -5.01 14.43 18.63
C TYR A 164 -6.15 13.62 19.26
N GLU A 165 -6.86 14.21 20.22
CA GLU A 165 -7.96 13.57 20.95
C GLU A 165 -7.60 12.19 21.56
N GLY A 166 -6.36 12.07 22.07
CA GLY A 166 -5.86 10.84 22.69
C GLY A 166 -5.54 9.71 21.72
N ARG A 167 -5.52 9.99 20.40
CA ARG A 167 -5.16 9.03 19.35
C ARG A 167 -4.04 9.58 18.48
N VAL A 168 -3.26 8.67 17.89
CA VAL A 168 -2.29 9.04 16.85
C VAL A 168 -3.02 9.14 15.52
N GLN A 169 -2.79 10.21 14.77
CA GLN A 169 -3.42 10.46 13.47
C GLN A 169 -2.40 10.99 12.46
N LEU A 170 -2.63 10.71 11.19
CA LEU A 170 -1.91 11.32 10.08
C LEU A 170 -2.48 12.71 9.80
N LEU A 171 -1.62 13.73 9.85
CA LEU A 171 -1.92 15.09 9.44
C LEU A 171 -1.23 15.41 8.12
N GLU A 172 -2.03 15.71 7.11
CA GLU A 172 -1.59 16.20 5.80
C GLU A 172 -1.73 17.72 5.71
N ILE A 173 -0.92 18.35 4.86
CA ILE A 173 -0.94 19.81 4.66
C ILE A 173 -2.33 20.32 4.24
N ALA A 174 -3.09 19.53 3.49
CA ALA A 174 -4.44 19.89 3.05
C ALA A 174 -5.47 19.99 4.19
N GLN A 175 -5.14 19.44 5.38
CA GLN A 175 -5.97 19.53 6.59
C GLN A 175 -5.57 20.71 7.47
N VAL A 176 -4.50 21.43 7.13
CA VAL A 176 -3.94 22.52 7.92
C VAL A 176 -4.45 23.87 7.37
N PRO A 177 -5.09 24.72 8.19
CA PRO A 177 -5.47 26.07 7.76
C PRO A 177 -4.27 26.86 7.25
N ASP A 178 -4.46 27.68 6.21
CA ASP A 178 -3.38 28.43 5.53
C ASP A 178 -2.51 29.25 6.49
N GLU A 179 -3.10 29.80 7.55
CA GLU A 179 -2.42 30.59 8.59
C GLU A 179 -1.40 29.78 9.41
N HIS A 180 -1.52 28.46 9.44
CA HIS A 180 -0.69 27.54 10.23
C HIS A 180 0.28 26.70 9.39
N VAL A 181 0.24 26.80 8.06
CA VAL A 181 1.12 26.04 7.15
C VAL A 181 2.59 26.34 7.41
N SER A 182 2.95 27.58 7.71
CA SER A 182 4.33 27.99 7.99
C SER A 182 4.87 27.47 9.33
N THR A 183 3.97 27.19 10.29
CA THR A 183 4.31 26.62 11.60
C THR A 183 4.40 25.09 11.59
N LEU A 184 4.03 24.46 10.46
CA LEU A 184 4.05 23.03 10.26
C LEU A 184 5.49 22.52 9.98
N SER A 185 6.44 22.74 10.88
CA SER A 185 7.79 22.12 10.87
C SER A 185 8.50 22.39 12.20
N LEU A 186 9.07 21.41 12.91
CA LEU A 186 10.50 21.06 12.74
C LEU A 186 10.92 19.72 13.38
N ASN A 187 10.02 18.90 13.97
CA ASN A 187 10.40 17.69 14.72
C ASN A 187 9.71 16.40 14.25
N CYS A 188 9.08 16.40 13.08
CA CYS A 188 7.98 15.49 12.82
C CYS A 188 8.30 14.57 11.65
N VAL A 189 8.55 13.29 11.92
CA VAL A 189 8.81 12.21 10.94
C VAL A 189 7.91 12.21 9.68
N VAL A 190 8.42 11.71 8.55
CA VAL A 190 7.69 11.49 7.28
C VAL A 190 7.31 10.03 7.16
N LEU A 191 6.17 9.76 6.55
CA LEU A 191 5.72 8.41 6.26
C LEU A 191 6.64 7.73 5.24
N SER A 192 7.13 6.54 5.57
CA SER A 192 7.84 5.68 4.60
C SER A 192 6.89 5.01 3.59
N HIS A 193 5.59 5.34 3.64
CA HIS A 193 4.51 4.69 2.88
C HIS A 193 4.40 3.18 3.15
N GLU A 194 4.87 2.76 4.32
CA GLU A 194 4.81 1.38 4.81
C GLU A 194 3.92 1.33 6.04
N SER A 195 3.12 0.27 6.14
CA SER A 195 2.31 0.01 7.33
C SER A 195 2.15 -1.48 7.56
N ILE A 196 2.11 -1.88 8.82
CA ILE A 196 1.74 -3.22 9.23
C ILE A 196 0.41 -3.14 9.97
N MET A 197 -0.53 -3.97 9.57
CA MET A 197 -1.90 -3.90 10.03
C MET A 197 -2.38 -5.29 10.40
N ARG A 198 -3.09 -5.40 11.52
CA ARG A 198 -3.72 -6.64 11.95
C ARG A 198 -4.95 -6.90 11.09
N LEU A 199 -5.05 -8.11 10.58
CA LEU A 199 -6.22 -8.61 9.87
C LEU A 199 -7.26 -8.99 10.92
N ASN A 200 -8.35 -8.23 10.95
CA ASN A 200 -9.52 -8.52 11.80
C ASN A 200 -10.70 -8.89 10.89
N SER A 201 -11.53 -9.82 11.35
CA SER A 201 -12.82 -10.18 10.75
C SER A 201 -13.88 -9.13 11.01
#